data_AF-A0A450XG04-F1
#
_entry.id   AF-A0A450XG04-F1
#
_cell.length_a   1.000
_cell.length_b   1.000
_cell.length_c   1.000
_cell.angle_alpha   90.00
_cell.angle_beta   90.00
_cell.angle_gamma   90.00
#
_symmetry.space_group_name_H-M   'P 1'
#
loop_
_entity.id
_entity.type
_entity.pdbx_description
1 polymer ?
#
loop_
_entity_poly.entity_id
_entity_poly.type
_entity_poly.pdbx_seq_one_letter_code
_entity_poly.pdbx_strand_id
1 'polypeptide(L)'
;MISDVIGINVDIPEDRDQAISQLKRISRRMRAISMLMISMTMINIALTLGAIYGISISGLYKLELSLIVGAIIIFTAFAVLATFRFDFFKREGDAYFEELSDELHAVKISEPDDKSSFGARIVMRNYSNYSSLPLIPGRFGPGIIAGVNLLQPLLILPFLTTVVA
;
A
#
# COMPACT_ATOMS: atom_id res chain seq x y z
N MET A 1 40.30 -41.14 2.58
CA MET A 1 39.80 -41.15 1.20
C MET A 1 38.34 -40.77 1.26
N ILE A 2 38.07 -39.47 1.03
CA ILE A 2 36.84 -38.85 0.49
C ILE A 2 35.53 -39.55 0.93
N SER A 3 35.05 -39.25 2.14
CA SER A 3 33.99 -38.26 2.40
C SER A 3 32.75 -38.52 1.57
N ASP A 4 31.74 -39.03 2.28
CA ASP A 4 30.37 -39.23 1.87
C ASP A 4 29.87 -38.10 0.96
N VAL A 5 29.44 -38.53 -0.22
CA VAL A 5 28.61 -37.78 -1.15
C VAL A 5 27.26 -37.58 -0.46
N ILE A 6 27.19 -36.54 0.37
CA ILE A 6 25.93 -36.01 0.87
C ILE A 6 25.22 -35.45 -0.36
N GLY A 7 24.37 -36.28 -0.96
CA GLY A 7 23.29 -35.82 -1.81
C GLY A 7 22.40 -34.94 -0.93
N ILE A 8 22.69 -33.64 -0.90
CA ILE A 8 21.76 -32.66 -0.37
C ILE A 8 20.61 -32.64 -1.36
N ASN A 9 19.65 -33.52 -1.14
CA ASN A 9 18.32 -33.39 -1.72
C ASN A 9 17.70 -32.19 -1.02
N VAL A 10 18.05 -30.99 -1.47
CA VAL A 10 17.36 -29.79 -1.02
C VAL A 10 15.99 -29.89 -1.68
N ASP A 11 14.96 -30.22 -0.89
CA ASP A 11 13.55 -30.15 -1.28
C ASP A 11 13.14 -28.68 -1.49
N ILE A 12 13.75 -27.99 -2.48
CA ILE A 12 13.51 -26.58 -2.85
C ILE A 12 12.16 -26.31 -3.55
N PRO A 13 11.43 -27.26 -4.18
CA PRO A 13 10.25 -26.85 -4.94
C PRO A 13 9.09 -26.35 -4.08
N GLU A 14 8.90 -26.89 -2.86
CA GLU A 14 7.74 -26.57 -2.03
C GLU A 14 7.83 -25.18 -1.37
N ASP A 15 9.01 -24.83 -0.83
CA ASP A 15 9.26 -23.52 -0.21
C ASP A 15 9.23 -22.38 -1.24
N ARG A 16 9.76 -22.62 -2.45
CA ARG A 16 9.79 -21.62 -3.53
C ARG A 16 8.40 -21.31 -4.09
N ASP A 17 7.61 -22.35 -4.38
CA ASP A 17 6.25 -22.16 -4.88
C ASP A 17 5.35 -21.49 -3.82
N GLN A 18 5.60 -21.79 -2.55
CA GLN A 18 4.97 -21.11 -1.42
C GLN A 18 5.36 -19.62 -1.37
N ALA A 19 6.65 -19.27 -1.48
CA ALA A 19 7.11 -17.88 -1.51
C ALA A 19 6.51 -17.09 -2.70
N ILE A 20 6.47 -17.69 -3.90
CA ILE A 20 5.82 -17.08 -5.08
C ILE A 20 4.33 -16.84 -4.82
N SER A 21 3.62 -17.81 -4.23
CA SER A 21 2.21 -17.69 -3.90
C SER A 21 1.94 -16.58 -2.88
N GLN A 22 2.77 -16.47 -1.83
CA GLN A 22 2.67 -15.42 -0.81
C GLN A 22 2.96 -14.04 -1.42
N LEU A 23 4.04 -13.89 -2.18
CA LEU A 23 4.38 -12.62 -2.82
C LEU A 23 3.27 -12.14 -3.78
N LYS A 24 2.64 -13.07 -4.51
CA LYS A 24 1.47 -12.78 -5.36
C LYS A 24 0.24 -12.36 -4.56
N ARG A 25 0.03 -12.94 -3.38
CA ARG A 25 -1.07 -12.57 -2.46
C ARG A 25 -0.84 -11.18 -1.88
N ILE A 26 0.37 -10.90 -1.41
CA ILE A 26 0.78 -9.60 -0.86
C ILE A 26 0.64 -8.51 -1.93
N SER A 27 1.16 -8.75 -3.14
CA SER A 27 1.04 -7.84 -4.29
C SER A 27 -0.41 -7.44 -4.57
N ARG A 28 -1.34 -8.41 -4.57
CA ARG A 28 -2.78 -8.14 -4.78
C ARG A 28 -3.38 -7.32 -3.64
N ARG A 29 -3.03 -7.62 -2.39
CA ARG A 29 -3.48 -6.86 -1.21
C ARG A 29 -2.97 -5.43 -1.24
N MET A 30 -1.68 -5.24 -1.54
CA MET A 30 -1.08 -3.91 -1.69
C MET A 30 -1.78 -3.09 -2.77
N ARG A 31 -2.04 -3.68 -3.95
CA ARG A 31 -2.81 -3.00 -5.00
C ARG A 31 -4.19 -2.57 -4.53
N ALA A 32 -4.93 -3.43 -3.83
CA ALA A 32 -6.26 -3.11 -3.30
C ALA A 32 -6.20 -1.98 -2.26
N ILE A 33 -5.22 -2.03 -1.34
CA ILE A 33 -5.02 -1.00 -0.33
C ILE A 33 -4.62 0.33 -0.96
N SER A 34 -3.74 0.33 -1.96
CA SER A 34 -3.38 1.53 -2.73
C SER A 34 -4.59 2.16 -3.40
N MET A 35 -5.44 1.36 -4.06
CA MET A 35 -6.68 1.88 -4.66
C MET A 35 -7.62 2.46 -3.59
N LEU A 36 -7.78 1.78 -2.46
CA LEU A 36 -8.60 2.26 -1.34
C LEU A 36 -8.09 3.61 -0.79
N MET A 37 -6.77 3.75 -0.60
CA MET A 37 -6.16 5.00 -0.14
C MET A 37 -6.42 6.15 -1.11
N ILE A 38 -6.33 5.91 -2.43
CA ILE A 38 -6.64 6.93 -3.44
C ILE A 38 -8.10 7.32 -3.38
N SER A 39 -9.02 6.34 -3.36
CA SER A 39 -10.46 6.59 -3.30
C SER A 39 -10.83 7.41 -2.07
N MET A 40 -10.29 7.06 -0.89
CA MET A 40 -10.51 7.82 0.34
C MET A 40 -9.96 9.25 0.26
N THR A 41 -8.77 9.41 -0.31
CA THR A 41 -8.17 10.74 -0.49
C THR A 41 -9.05 11.61 -1.40
N MET A 42 -9.52 11.07 -2.53
CA MET A 42 -10.40 11.78 -3.46
C MET A 42 -11.75 12.14 -2.84
N ILE A 43 -12.34 11.23 -2.05
CA ILE A 43 -13.58 11.50 -1.30
C ILE A 43 -13.34 12.62 -0.29
N ASN A 44 -12.24 12.57 0.47
CA ASN A 44 -11.89 13.63 1.41
C ASN A 44 -11.68 14.98 0.74
N ILE A 45 -11.05 15.02 -0.45
CA ILE A 45 -10.91 16.26 -1.24
C ILE A 45 -12.29 16.81 -1.57
N ALA A 46 -13.19 15.97 -2.11
CA ALA A 46 -14.53 16.38 -2.50
C ALA A 46 -15.35 16.89 -1.31
N LEU A 47 -15.31 16.19 -0.17
CA LEU A 47 -16.00 16.59 1.06
C LEU A 47 -15.44 17.91 1.60
N THR A 48 -14.12 18.09 1.59
CA THR A 48 -13.47 19.33 2.05
C THR A 48 -13.87 20.52 1.20
N LEU A 49 -13.84 20.37 -0.14
CA LEU A 49 -14.27 21.42 -1.06
C LEU A 49 -15.76 21.73 -0.92
N GLY A 50 -16.60 20.69 -0.77
CA GLY A 50 -18.04 20.84 -0.53
C GLY A 50 -18.35 21.59 0.76
N ALA A 51 -17.63 21.28 1.85
CA ALA A 51 -17.77 21.99 3.12
C ALA A 51 -17.40 23.48 2.98
N ILE A 52 -16.24 23.79 2.38
CA ILE A 52 -15.79 25.18 2.19
C ILE A 52 -16.78 25.97 1.32
N TYR A 53 -17.22 25.39 0.21
CA TYR A 53 -18.22 26.00 -0.68
C TYR A 53 -19.54 26.25 0.05
N GLY A 54 -20.04 25.24 0.77
CA GLY A 54 -21.35 25.33 1.41
C GLY A 54 -21.38 26.30 2.61
N ILE A 55 -20.26 26.47 3.31
CA ILE A 55 -20.11 27.51 4.34
C ILE A 55 -20.11 28.90 3.68
N SER A 56 -19.36 29.06 2.58
CA SER A 56 -19.12 30.38 1.98
C SER A 56 -20.32 30.93 1.20
N ILE A 57 -21.13 30.07 0.57
CA ILE A 57 -22.16 30.50 -0.38
C ILE A 57 -23.57 30.18 0.10
N SER A 58 -23.80 28.99 0.64
CA SER A 58 -25.16 28.51 0.99
C SER A 58 -25.56 28.71 2.45
N GLY A 59 -24.64 29.17 3.31
CA GLY A 59 -24.92 29.33 4.74
C GLY A 59 -25.29 28.01 5.42
N LEU A 60 -24.52 26.94 5.12
CA LEU A 60 -24.73 25.59 5.68
C LEU A 60 -25.05 25.64 7.19
N TYR A 61 -26.13 24.96 7.58
CA TYR A 61 -26.55 24.88 8.98
C TYR A 61 -25.60 23.98 9.81
N LYS A 62 -25.46 24.28 11.10
CA LYS A 62 -24.50 23.60 12.03
C LYS A 62 -24.56 22.06 12.00
N LEU A 63 -25.74 21.47 11.77
CA LEU A 63 -25.93 20.02 11.78
C LEU A 63 -25.41 19.34 10.49
N GLU A 64 -25.61 19.95 9.33
CA GLU A 64 -25.09 19.43 8.06
C GLU A 64 -23.57 19.54 8.02
N LEU A 65 -23.02 20.65 8.53
CA LEU A 65 -21.58 20.84 8.64
C LEU A 65 -20.94 19.82 9.60
N SER A 66 -21.57 19.52 10.74
CA SER A 66 -21.02 18.54 11.69
C SER A 66 -20.99 17.12 11.12
N LEU A 67 -21.99 16.73 10.32
CA LEU A 67 -21.99 15.45 9.61
C LEU A 67 -20.87 15.36 8.58
N ILE A 68 -20.64 16.41 7.79
CA ILE A 68 -19.56 16.45 6.80
C ILE A 68 -18.19 16.37 7.48
N VAL A 69 -17.98 17.14 8.55
CA VAL A 69 -16.72 17.11 9.31
C VAL A 69 -16.50 15.73 9.94
N GLY A 70 -17.54 15.12 10.51
CA GLY A 70 -17.48 13.77 11.04
C GLY A 70 -17.08 12.75 9.97
N ALA A 71 -17.66 12.83 8.77
CA ALA A 71 -17.29 11.98 7.64
C ALA A 71 -15.81 12.15 7.25
N ILE A 72 -15.33 13.39 7.14
CA ILE A 72 -13.92 13.70 6.81
C ILE A 72 -12.98 13.06 7.84
N ILE A 73 -13.25 13.22 9.14
CA ILE A 73 -12.43 12.62 10.20
C ILE A 73 -12.38 11.10 10.07
N ILE A 74 -13.53 10.46 9.83
CA ILE A 74 -13.62 9.00 9.66
C ILE A 74 -12.81 8.55 8.44
N PHE A 75 -12.97 9.19 7.28
CA PHE A 75 -12.23 8.85 6.06
C PHE A 75 -10.72 9.09 6.23
N THR A 76 -10.31 10.17 6.91
CA THR A 76 -8.91 10.41 7.26
C THR A 76 -8.35 9.30 8.14
N ALA A 77 -9.08 8.89 9.19
CA ALA A 77 -8.65 7.79 10.07
C ALA A 77 -8.47 6.48 9.30
N PHE A 78 -9.40 6.15 8.39
CA PHE A 78 -9.27 4.98 7.53
C PHE A 78 -8.09 5.08 6.55
N ALA A 79 -7.84 6.24 5.96
CA ALA A 79 -6.70 6.46 5.05
C ALA A 79 -5.36 6.28 5.78
N VAL A 80 -5.26 6.77 7.03
CA VAL A 80 -4.09 6.57 7.89
C VAL A 80 -3.93 5.09 8.25
N LEU A 81 -5.01 4.40 8.62
CA LEU A 81 -4.95 2.96 8.92
C LEU A 81 -4.52 2.14 7.69
N ALA A 82 -5.04 2.49 6.51
CA ALA A 82 -4.67 1.88 5.24
C ALA A 82 -3.19 2.09 4.92
N THR A 83 -2.64 3.26 5.27
CA THR A 83 -1.21 3.56 5.14
C THR A 83 -0.36 2.62 6.00
N PHE A 84 -0.71 2.44 7.27
CA PHE A 84 0.00 1.48 8.15
C PHE A 84 -0.09 0.05 7.63
N ARG A 85 -1.28 -0.37 7.15
CA ARG A 85 -1.48 -1.69 6.54
C ARG A 85 -0.62 -1.86 5.29
N PHE A 86 -0.51 -0.83 4.45
CA PHE A 86 0.33 -0.86 3.26
C PHE A 86 1.80 -1.05 3.62
N ASP A 87 2.31 -0.30 4.58
CA ASP A 87 3.69 -0.42 5.07
C ASP A 87 3.99 -1.80 5.66
N PHE A 88 3.03 -2.38 6.39
CA PHE A 88 3.17 -3.74 6.92
C PHE A 88 3.32 -4.77 5.78
N PHE A 89 2.41 -4.75 4.80
CA PHE A 89 2.47 -5.67 3.66
C PHE A 89 3.69 -5.44 2.78
N LYS A 90 4.18 -4.20 2.69
CA LYS A 90 5.42 -3.88 1.99
C LYS A 90 6.62 -4.53 2.67
N ARG A 91 6.75 -4.39 3.99
CA ARG A 91 7.85 -5.04 4.73
C ARG A 91 7.81 -6.56 4.61
N GLU A 92 6.61 -7.13 4.71
CA GLU A 92 6.39 -8.57 4.53
C GLU A 92 6.77 -9.02 3.11
N GLY A 93 6.34 -8.28 2.09
CA GLY A 93 6.66 -8.58 0.68
C GLY A 93 8.13 -8.38 0.33
N ASP A 94 8.80 -7.41 0.94
CA ASP A 94 10.24 -7.14 0.72
C ASP A 94 11.08 -8.34 1.19
N ALA A 95 10.73 -8.97 2.32
CA ALA A 95 11.40 -10.18 2.80
C ALA A 95 11.25 -11.36 1.81
N TYR A 96 10.03 -11.65 1.35
CA TYR A 96 9.81 -12.71 0.34
C TYR A 96 10.48 -12.39 -1.00
N PHE A 97 10.54 -11.11 -1.38
CA PHE A 97 11.22 -10.68 -2.61
C PHE A 97 12.73 -10.90 -2.52
N GLU A 98 13.35 -10.59 -1.39
CA GLU A 98 14.77 -10.80 -1.13
C GLU A 98 15.13 -12.29 -1.19
N GLU A 99 14.35 -13.14 -0.51
CA GLU A 99 14.53 -14.60 -0.52
C GLU A 99 14.40 -15.20 -1.93
N LEU A 100 13.36 -14.82 -2.69
CA LEU A 100 13.20 -15.23 -4.09
C LEU A 100 14.31 -14.70 -5.01
N SER A 101 14.86 -13.52 -4.70
CA SER A 101 15.96 -12.94 -5.46
C SER A 101 17.24 -13.74 -5.25
N ASP A 102 17.57 -14.05 -3.99
CA ASP A 102 18.75 -14.81 -3.62
C ASP A 102 18.74 -16.22 -4.22
N GLU A 103 17.59 -16.91 -4.17
CA GLU A 103 17.39 -18.20 -4.82
C GLU A 103 17.59 -18.11 -6.34
N LEU A 104 17.02 -17.08 -6.98
CA LEU A 104 17.13 -16.91 -8.43
C LEU A 104 18.58 -16.64 -8.87
N HIS A 105 19.35 -15.92 -8.05
CA HIS A 105 20.77 -15.67 -8.27
C HIS A 105 21.62 -16.91 -8.04
N ALA A 106 21.27 -17.75 -7.05
CA ALA A 106 21.94 -19.04 -6.80
C ALA A 106 21.68 -20.07 -7.92
N VAL A 107 20.45 -20.16 -8.43
CA VAL A 107 20.06 -21.07 -9.54
C VAL A 107 20.74 -20.67 -10.85
N LYS A 108 20.94 -19.38 -11.10
CA LYS A 108 21.61 -18.87 -12.32
C LYS A 108 23.06 -19.34 -12.46
N ILE A 109 23.67 -19.78 -11.36
CA ILE A 109 25.04 -20.34 -11.32
C ILE A 109 25.03 -21.83 -11.68
N SER A 110 23.87 -22.51 -11.60
CA SER A 110 23.80 -23.97 -11.53
C SER A 110 23.14 -24.63 -12.75
N GLU A 111 22.15 -24.04 -13.43
CA GLU A 111 21.52 -24.66 -14.62
C GLU A 111 20.77 -23.67 -15.52
N PRO A 112 20.78 -23.86 -16.87
CA PRO A 112 20.06 -22.99 -17.78
C PRO A 112 18.64 -23.54 -18.05
N ASP A 113 17.66 -22.67 -17.85
CA ASP A 113 16.32 -22.73 -18.44
C ASP A 113 15.30 -23.61 -17.71
N ASP A 114 14.69 -23.03 -16.68
CA ASP A 114 13.56 -23.63 -16.00
C ASP A 114 12.36 -22.68 -15.96
N LYS A 115 11.19 -23.13 -16.45
CA LYS A 115 9.93 -22.35 -16.51
C LYS A 115 9.55 -21.75 -15.15
N SER A 116 9.97 -22.39 -14.05
CA SER A 116 9.84 -21.91 -12.68
C SER A 116 10.47 -20.51 -12.49
N SER A 117 11.62 -20.24 -13.14
CA SER A 117 12.35 -18.96 -13.12
C SER A 117 11.56 -17.82 -13.79
N PHE A 118 10.73 -18.14 -14.79
CA PHE A 118 9.89 -17.15 -15.47
C PHE A 118 8.71 -16.72 -14.59
N GLY A 119 8.07 -17.66 -13.89
CA GLY A 119 6.99 -17.38 -12.94
C GLY A 119 7.42 -16.49 -11.78
N ALA A 120 8.56 -16.82 -11.15
CA ALA A 120 9.15 -16.01 -10.09
C ALA A 120 9.43 -14.57 -10.54
N ARG A 121 10.08 -14.40 -11.71
CA ARG A 121 10.38 -13.07 -12.29
C ARG A 121 9.13 -12.23 -12.54
N ILE A 122 8.03 -12.82 -13.03
CA ILE A 122 6.76 -12.10 -13.22
C ILE A 122 6.19 -11.63 -11.89
N VAL A 123 6.18 -12.49 -10.87
CA VAL A 123 5.62 -12.12 -9.55
C VAL A 123 6.48 -11.06 -8.87
N MET A 124 7.80 -11.20 -8.91
CA MET A 124 8.75 -10.18 -8.42
C MET A 124 8.56 -8.84 -9.15
N ARG A 125 8.40 -8.85 -10.47
CA ARG A 125 8.13 -7.62 -11.25
C ARG A 125 6.80 -6.99 -10.88
N ASN A 126 5.75 -7.79 -10.71
CA ASN A 126 4.44 -7.29 -10.29
C ASN A 126 4.50 -6.69 -8.89
N TYR A 127 5.19 -7.34 -7.96
CA TYR A 127 5.42 -6.82 -6.61
C TYR A 127 6.12 -5.47 -6.65
N SER A 128 7.24 -5.36 -7.39
CA SER A 128 7.99 -4.11 -7.56
C SER A 128 7.11 -2.97 -8.08
N ASN A 129 6.22 -3.24 -9.03
CA ASN A 129 5.28 -2.24 -9.54
C ASN A 129 4.20 -1.82 -8.52
N TYR A 130 3.76 -2.72 -7.64
CA TYR A 130 2.72 -2.43 -6.65
C TYR A 130 3.27 -1.93 -5.30
N SER A 131 4.56 -2.13 -5.04
CA SER A 131 5.26 -1.62 -3.86
C SER A 131 5.58 -0.12 -3.97
N SER A 132 5.51 0.43 -5.18
CA SER A 132 5.37 1.84 -5.47
C SER A 132 3.90 2.25 -5.51
N LEU A 133 3.53 3.28 -4.74
CA LEU A 133 2.19 3.85 -4.83
C LEU A 133 2.00 4.55 -6.19
N PRO A 134 0.80 4.48 -6.78
CA PRO A 134 0.56 4.93 -8.16
C PRO A 134 0.66 6.45 -8.34
N LEU A 135 0.47 7.24 -7.28
CA LEU A 135 0.58 8.71 -7.32
C LEU A 135 1.94 9.22 -6.85
N ILE A 136 2.54 8.55 -5.87
CA ILE A 136 3.81 8.97 -5.26
C ILE A 136 4.69 7.74 -5.12
N PRO A 137 5.53 7.45 -6.13
CA PRO A 137 6.41 6.30 -6.06
C PRO A 137 7.47 6.49 -4.98
N GLY A 138 7.95 5.38 -4.40
CA GLY A 138 9.05 5.38 -3.43
C GLY A 138 8.63 5.21 -1.97
N ARG A 139 9.63 5.20 -1.08
CA ARG A 139 9.50 4.91 0.36
C ARG A 139 8.61 5.91 1.10
N PHE A 140 8.53 7.15 0.62
CA PHE A 140 7.77 8.22 1.26
C PHE A 140 6.31 8.32 0.80
N GLY A 141 5.91 7.60 -0.25
CA GLY A 141 4.56 7.68 -0.79
C GLY A 141 3.44 7.49 0.25
N PRO A 142 3.48 6.44 1.09
CA PRO A 142 2.44 6.20 2.08
C PRO A 142 2.37 7.34 3.11
N GLY A 143 3.53 7.83 3.55
CA GLY A 143 3.63 8.97 4.46
C GLY A 143 3.08 10.27 3.87
N ILE A 144 3.31 10.54 2.57
CA ILE A 144 2.78 11.74 1.92
C ILE A 144 1.25 11.64 1.78
N ILE A 145 0.71 10.47 1.43
CA ILE A 145 -0.76 10.27 1.38
C ILE A 145 -1.39 10.47 2.76
N ALA A 146 -0.80 9.93 3.82
CA ALA A 146 -1.25 10.16 5.19
C ALA A 146 -1.18 11.65 5.55
N GLY A 147 -0.09 12.32 5.21
CA GLY A 147 0.08 13.77 5.43
C GLY A 147 -1.00 14.59 4.75
N VAL A 148 -1.29 14.33 3.46
CA VAL A 148 -2.36 15.01 2.72
C VAL A 148 -3.71 14.80 3.41
N ASN A 149 -4.04 13.57 3.80
CA ASN A 149 -5.31 13.28 4.49
C ASN A 149 -5.41 13.91 5.89
N LEU A 150 -4.28 14.10 6.58
CA LEU A 150 -4.24 14.77 7.89
C LEU A 150 -4.36 16.29 7.77
N LEU A 151 -3.85 16.89 6.70
CA LEU A 151 -3.93 18.34 6.47
C LEU A 151 -5.36 18.78 6.09
N GLN A 152 -6.14 17.93 5.43
CA GLN A 152 -7.49 18.26 4.96
C GLN A 152 -8.45 18.72 6.07
N PRO A 153 -8.61 17.99 7.20
CA PRO A 153 -9.42 18.47 8.33
C PRO A 153 -8.99 19.85 8.86
N LEU A 154 -7.69 20.16 8.83
CA LEU A 154 -7.15 21.44 9.33
C LEU A 154 -7.59 22.62 8.47
N LEU A 155 -7.82 22.42 7.17
CA LEU A 155 -8.29 23.48 6.26
C LEU A 155 -9.70 23.96 6.58
N ILE A 156 -10.51 23.13 7.25
CA ILE A 156 -11.91 23.44 7.61
C ILE A 156 -11.99 24.10 8.99
N LEU A 157 -10.97 23.94 9.83
CA LEU A 157 -10.93 24.44 11.21
C LEU A 157 -11.24 25.94 11.34
N PRO A 158 -10.67 26.85 10.52
CA PRO A 158 -10.95 28.28 10.62
C PRO A 158 -12.43 28.61 10.38
N PHE A 159 -13.06 27.91 9.43
CA PHE A 159 -14.47 28.11 9.08
C PHE A 159 -15.43 27.61 10.16
N LEU A 160 -15.04 26.58 10.92
CA LEU A 160 -15.81 26.12 12.07
C LEU A 160 -15.87 27.18 13.18
N THR A 161 -14.76 27.89 13.43
CA THR A 161 -14.72 28.94 14.47
C THR A 161 -15.62 30.13 14.13
N THR A 162 -15.73 30.48 12.85
CA THR A 162 -16.58 31.59 12.38
C THR A 162 -18.07 31.26 12.36
N VAL A 163 -18.45 29.98 12.33
CA VAL A 163 -19.87 29.54 12.35
C VAL A 163 -20.37 29.31 13.79
N VAL A 164 -19.45 29.09 14.75
CA VAL A 164 -19.79 28.86 16.17
C VAL A 164 -19.89 30.17 16.96
N ALA A 165 -19.10 31.19 16.61
CA ALA A 165 -19.18 32.55 17.17
C ALA A 165 -20.44 33.29 16.71
#